data_AF-X1M9D0-F1
#
_entry.id   AF-X1M9D0-F1
#
_cell.length_a   1.000
_cell.length_b   1.000
_cell.length_c   1.000
_cell.angle_alpha   90.00
_cell.angle_beta   90.00
_cell.angle_gamma   90.00
#
_symmetry.space_group_name_H-M   'P 1'
#
loop_
_entity.id
_entity.type
_entity.pdbx_description
1 polymer ?
#
loop_
_entity_poly.entity_id
_entity_poly.type
_entity_poly.pdbx_seq_one_letter_code
_entity_poly.pdbx_strand_id
1 'polypeptide(L)' 'MFRKRDYETGAFNELLADYFAGSILMPRKWVEEKWSEVKNLRRMAEIFDVEKPLMWIRLREMDLI' A
#
# COMPACT_ATOMS: atom_id res chain seq x y z
N MET A 1 -10.34 -6.33 1.76
CA MET A 1 -11.68 -5.86 2.19
C MET A 1 -11.63 -5.58 3.69
N PHE A 2 -11.62 -4.31 4.11
CA PHE A 2 -11.63 -3.93 5.52
C PHE A 2 -12.98 -4.32 6.15
N ARG A 3 -12.94 -5.14 7.21
CA ARG A 3 -14.15 -5.63 7.88
C ARG A 3 -14.17 -5.09 9.30
N LYS A 4 -15.13 -4.23 9.61
CA LYS A 4 -15.34 -3.69 10.96
C LYS A 4 -15.83 -4.83 11.87
N ARG A 5 -14.92 -5.44 12.63
CA ARG A 5 -15.24 -6.38 13.72
C ARG A 5 -14.72 -5.75 14.99
N ASP A 6 -15.60 -5.25 15.86
CA ASP A 6 -15.41 -4.93 17.28
C ASP A 6 -14.05 -4.37 17.75
N TYR A 7 -13.31 -3.67 16.89
CA TYR A 7 -12.15 -2.87 17.27
C TYR A 7 -12.63 -1.54 17.82
N GLU A 8 -11.94 -1.00 18.82
CA GLU A 8 -12.16 0.37 19.29
C GLU A 8 -12.21 1.30 18.07
N THR A 9 -13.30 2.05 17.92
CA THR A 9 -13.68 2.77 16.69
C THR A 9 -12.54 3.62 16.08
N GLY A 10 -11.56 4.06 16.87
CA GLY A 10 -10.36 4.76 16.42
C GLY A 10 -9.48 3.93 15.47
N ALA A 11 -9.20 2.68 15.81
CA ALA A 11 -8.28 1.82 15.05
C ALA A 11 -8.76 1.52 13.62
N PHE A 12 -10.08 1.50 13.40
CA PHE A 12 -10.64 1.31 12.06
C PHE A 12 -10.47 2.55 11.18
N ASN A 13 -10.63 3.74 11.75
CA ASN A 13 -10.46 4.99 10.99
C ASN A 13 -8.98 5.24 10.66
N GLU A 14 -8.07 4.91 11.58
CA GLU A 14 -6.63 4.93 11.33
C GLU A 14 -6.26 4.00 10.17
N LEU A 15 -6.78 2.77 10.16
CA LEU A 15 -6.56 1.84 9.06
C LEU A 15 -7.07 2.37 7.70
N LEU A 16 -8.21 3.04 7.68
CA LEU A 16 -8.72 3.68 6.46
C LEU A 16 -7.87 4.88 6.05
N ALA A 17 -7.37 5.65 7.01
CA ALA A 17 -6.48 6.77 6.76
C ALA A 17 -5.15 6.29 6.16
N ASP A 18 -4.57 5.20 6.68
CA ASP A 18 -3.36 4.59 6.15
C ASP A 18 -3.57 4.06 4.72
N TYR A 19 -4.69 3.38 4.47
CA TYR A 19 -5.06 2.92 3.12
C TYR A 19 -5.23 4.09 2.13
N PHE A 20 -5.87 5.17 2.59
CA PHE A 20 -6.06 6.37 1.80
C PHE A 20 -4.72 7.04 1.49
N ALA A 21 -3.87 7.25 2.49
CA ALA A 21 -2.54 7.81 2.33
C ALA A 21 -1.68 6.98 1.36
N GLY A 22 -1.71 5.65 1.51
CA GLY A 22 -1.04 4.71 0.59
C GLY A 22 -1.55 4.84 -0.85
N SER A 23 -2.84 5.14 -1.05
CA SER A 23 -3.40 5.33 -2.38
C SER A 23 -3.00 6.65 -3.05
N ILE A 24 -2.69 7.68 -2.26
CA ILE A 24 -2.15 8.96 -2.75
C ILE A 24 -0.65 8.84 -3.06
N LEU A 25 0.12 8.27 -2.14
CA LEU A 25 1.58 8.11 -2.28
C LEU A 25 1.95 7.09 -3.37
N MET A 26 1.14 6.04 -3.52
CA MET A 26 1.39 4.93 -4.44
C MET A 26 0.16 4.67 -5.31
N PRO A 27 -0.06 5.50 -6.35
CA PRO A 27 -1.18 5.37 -7.27
C PRO A 27 -1.20 4.01 -7.96
N ARG A 28 -2.36 3.35 -7.96
CA ARG A 28 -2.52 1.96 -8.41
C ARG A 28 -1.89 1.69 -9.79
N LYS A 29 -2.24 2.50 -10.80
CA LYS A 29 -1.75 2.31 -12.18
C LYS A 29 -0.22 2.38 -12.26
N TRP A 30 0.37 3.35 -11.57
CA TRP A 30 1.83 3.54 -11.59
C TRP A 30 2.55 2.40 -10.88
N VAL A 31 1.99 1.91 -9.78
CA VAL A 31 2.53 0.75 -9.06
C VAL A 31 2.45 -0.50 -9.94
N GLU A 32 1.33 -0.75 -10.62
CA GLU A 32 1.16 -1.89 -11.54
C GLU A 32 2.18 -1.85 -12.69
N GLU A 33 2.30 -0.70 -13.36
CA GLU A 33 3.25 -0.47 -14.45
C GLU A 33 4.69 -0.68 -13.97
N LYS A 34 5.11 -0.01 -12.88
CA LYS A 34 6.48 -0.12 -12.37
C LYS A 34 6.79 -1.49 -11.79
N TRP A 35 5.82 -2.15 -11.15
CA TRP A 35 6.02 -3.51 -10.63
C TRP A 35 6.27 -4.52 -11.74
N SER A 36 5.65 -4.35 -12.90
CA SER A 36 5.88 -5.22 -14.06
C SER A 36 7.33 -5.21 -14.54
N GLU A 37 8.00 -4.05 -14.43
CA GLU A 37 9.39 -3.83 -14.86
C GLU A 37 10.41 -4.18 -13.75
N VAL A 38 10.16 -3.71 -12.53
CA VAL A 38 11.18 -3.67 -11.47
C VAL A 38 11.26 -4.98 -10.69
N LYS A 39 10.11 -5.61 -10.39
CA LYS A 39 9.98 -6.87 -9.63
C LYS A 39 10.86 -6.99 -8.37
N ASN A 40 11.19 -5.86 -7.74
CA ASN A 40 12.04 -5.79 -6.55
C ASN A 40 11.45 -4.80 -5.54
N LEU A 41 11.06 -5.32 -4.37
CA LEU A 41 10.38 -4.53 -3.34
C LEU A 41 11.19 -3.31 -2.86
N ARG A 42 12.51 -3.46 -2.67
CA ARG A 42 13.37 -2.36 -2.21
C ARG A 42 13.45 -1.26 -3.27
N ARG A 43 13.65 -1.64 -4.53
CA ARG A 43 13.70 -0.69 -5.64
C ARG A 43 12.38 0.03 -5.85
N MET A 44 11.25 -0.66 -5.67
CA MET A 44 9.94 0.00 -5.70
C MET A 44 9.81 1.05 -4.60
N ALA A 45 10.21 0.71 -3.37
CA ALA A 45 10.17 1.65 -2.25
C ALA A 45 11.03 2.91 -2.53
N GLU A 46 12.22 2.73 -3.12
CA GLU A 46 13.08 3.83 -3.57
C GLU A 46 12.42 4.69 -4.69
N ILE A 47 11.71 4.07 -5.64
CA ILE A 47 11.06 4.79 -6.76
C ILE A 47 9.90 5.67 -6.27
N PHE A 48 9.11 5.15 -5.34
CA PHE A 48 7.94 5.86 -4.81
C PHE A 48 8.27 6.72 -3.58
N ASP A 49 9.55 6.77 -3.17
CA ASP A 49 10.03 7.50 -2.00
C ASP A 49 9.23 7.18 -0.72
N VAL A 50 9.04 5.89 -0.46
CA VAL A 50 8.34 5.38 0.72
C VAL A 50 9.16 4.35 1.46
N GLU A 51 8.80 4.08 2.71
CA GLU A 51 9.42 2.98 3.44
C GLU A 51 9.03 1.62 2.86
N LYS A 52 9.98 0.67 2.91
CA LYS A 52 9.80 -0.69 2.40
C LYS A 52 8.54 -1.40 2.94
N PRO A 53 8.16 -1.29 4.23
CA PRO A 53 6.93 -1.90 4.73
C PRO A 53 5.67 -1.35 4.07
N LEU A 54 5.58 -0.04 3.81
CA LEU A 54 4.43 0.57 3.14
C LEU A 54 4.28 0.07 1.70
N MET A 55 5.39 -0.04 0.97
CA MET A 55 5.37 -0.63 -0.37
C MET A 55 4.94 -2.09 -0.35
N TRP A 56 5.36 -2.88 0.65
CA TRP A 56 4.94 -4.27 0.78
C TRP A 56 3.44 -4.40 1.04
N ILE A 57 2.89 -3.59 1.95
CA ILE A 57 1.45 -3.53 2.23
C ILE A 57 0.70 -3.16 0.95
N ARG A 58 1.16 -2.16 0.22
CA ARG A 58 0.51 -1.70 -1.01
C ARG A 58 0.46 -2.79 -2.09
N LEU A 59 1.55 -3.50 -2.32
CA LEU A 59 1.59 -4.59 -3.28
C LEU A 59 0.65 -5.74 -2.88
N ARG A 60 0.56 -6.05 -1.57
CA ARG A 60 -0.40 -7.03 -1.03
C ARG A 60 -1.85 -6.60 -1.22
N GLU A 61 -2.17 -5.33 -0.97
CA GLU A 61 -3.51 -4.78 -1.17
C GLU A 61 -3.97 -4.82 -2.63
N MET A 62 -3.00 -4.83 -3.56
CA MET A 62 -3.22 -4.87 -5.00
C MET A 62 -3.08 -6.28 -5.59
N ASP A 63 -2.92 -7.31 -4.76
CA ASP A 63 -2.71 -8.71 -5.16
C ASP A 63 -1.53 -8.90 -6.15
N LEU A 64 -0.48 -8.10 -6.00
CA LEU A 64 0.71 -8.14 -6.85
C LEU A 64 1.84 -9.02 -6.29
N ILE A 65 1.71 -9.45 -5.03
CA ILE A 65 2.59 -10.38 -4.29
C ILE A 65 1.80 -11.23 -3.29
#